data_AF-A0AAN0LQK0-F1
#
_entry.id   AF-A0AAN0LQK0-F1
#
_cell.length_a   1.000
_cell.length_b   1.000
_cell.length_c   1.000
_cell.angle_alpha   90.00
_cell.angle_beta   90.00
_cell.angle_gamma   90.00
#
_symmetry.space_group_name_H-M   'P 1'
#
loop_
_entity.id
_entity.type
_entity.pdbx_description
1 polymer ?
#
loop_
_entity_poly.entity_id
_entity_poly.type
_entity_poly.pdbx_seq_one_letter_code
_entity_poly.pdbx_strand_id
1 'polypeptide(L)' 'MSENVKDTERAMIAAKAILDGRNPVAHQAEVLVTAEHAIATILLVCMEGDPRKAAGMLNEGLVPGIEQRLALFAANGGGR' A
#
# COMPACT_ATOMS: atom_id res chain seq x y z
N MET A 1 -4.19 6.16 22.28
CA MET A 1 -4.06 5.14 21.20
C MET A 1 -2.59 4.84 20.98
N SER A 2 -2.23 3.57 20.78
CA SER A 2 -0.87 3.21 20.36
C SER A 2 -0.61 3.63 18.92
N GLU A 3 0.66 3.79 18.54
CA GLU A 3 1.03 4.15 17.16
C GLU A 3 0.53 3.11 16.15
N ASN A 4 0.58 1.82 16.48
CA ASN A 4 0.05 0.75 15.63
C ASN A 4 -1.43 0.94 15.26
N VAL A 5 -2.24 1.44 16.20
CA VAL A 5 -3.67 1.72 15.96
C VAL A 5 -3.82 2.91 15.02
N LYS A 6 -3.02 3.97 15.21
CA LYS A 6 -3.04 5.14 14.33
C LYS A 6 -2.58 4.79 12.91
N ASP A 7 -1.56 3.95 12.78
CA ASP A 7 -1.04 3.52 11.47
C ASP A 7 -2.06 2.66 10.72
N THR A 8 -2.80 1.82 11.45
CA THR A 8 -3.93 1.06 10.88
C THR A 8 -5.01 2.00 10.36
N GLU A 9 -5.39 3.02 11.13
CA GLU A 9 -6.39 4.01 10.73
C GLU A 9 -5.95 4.81 9.49
N ARG A 10 -4.69 5.29 9.48
CA ARG A 10 -4.10 5.99 8.33
C ARG A 10 -4.13 5.13 7.07
N ALA A 11 -3.77 3.85 7.20
CA ALA A 11 -3.79 2.90 6.09
C ALA A 11 -5.21 2.70 5.54
N MET A 12 -6.22 2.58 6.41
CA MET A 12 -7.62 2.46 5.99
C MET A 12 -8.13 3.72 5.28
N ILE A 13 -7.78 4.91 5.78
CA ILE A 13 -8.15 6.18 5.14
C ILE A 13 -7.51 6.27 3.75
N ALA A 14 -6.22 5.95 3.63
CA ALA A 14 -5.52 5.94 2.34
C ALA A 14 -6.14 4.93 1.36
N ALA A 15 -6.45 3.70 1.83
CA ALA A 15 -7.11 2.70 1.02
C ALA A 15 -8.47 3.19 0.51
N LYS A 16 -9.28 3.82 1.36
CA LYS A 16 -10.57 4.40 0.96
C LYS A 16 -10.42 5.49 -0.10
N ALA A 17 -9.40 6.35 0.04
CA ALA A 17 -9.11 7.39 -0.95
C ALA A 17 -8.66 6.80 -2.30
N ILE A 18 -7.87 5.71 -2.29
CA ILE A 18 -7.49 5.00 -3.51
C ILE A 18 -8.70 4.32 -4.15
N LEU A 19 -9.59 3.70 -3.36
CA LEU A 19 -10.80 3.08 -3.89
C LEU A 19 -11.73 4.10 -4.53
N ASP A 20 -11.84 5.29 -3.95
CA ASP A 20 -12.62 6.42 -4.49
C ASP A 20 -14.06 6.04 -4.91
N GLY A 21 -14.72 5.24 -4.07
CA GLY A 21 -16.08 4.75 -4.32
C GLY A 21 -16.23 3.64 -5.36
N ARG A 22 -15.15 3.21 -6.04
CA ARG A 22 -15.17 2.10 -7.00
C ARG A 22 -15.38 0.77 -6.31
N ASN A 23 -16.13 -0.13 -6.95
CA ASN A 23 -16.18 -1.54 -6.53
C ASN A 23 -14.80 -2.19 -6.80
N PRO A 24 -14.07 -2.65 -5.76
CA PRO A 24 -12.70 -3.16 -5.91
C PRO A 24 -12.58 -4.47 -6.68
N VAL A 25 -13.67 -5.24 -6.78
CA VAL A 25 -13.70 -6.51 -7.52
C VAL A 25 -14.07 -6.26 -8.99
N ALA A 26 -15.09 -5.44 -9.24
CA ALA A 26 -15.54 -5.15 -10.61
C ALA A 26 -14.58 -4.21 -11.38
N HIS A 27 -13.93 -3.28 -10.68
CA HIS A 27 -13.01 -2.28 -11.26
C HIS A 27 -11.56 -2.51 -10.83
N GLN A 28 -11.18 -3.78 -10.61
CA GLN A 28 -9.90 -4.15 -10.03
C GLN A 28 -8.71 -3.51 -10.75
N ALA A 29 -8.68 -3.55 -12.08
CA ALA A 29 -7.57 -3.00 -12.87
C ALA A 29 -7.38 -1.50 -12.63
N GLU A 30 -8.45 -0.71 -12.66
CA GLU A 30 -8.39 0.75 -12.46
C GLU A 30 -7.95 1.12 -11.04
N VAL A 31 -8.44 0.37 -10.05
CA VAL A 31 -8.04 0.54 -8.64
C VAL A 31 -6.55 0.25 -8.48
N LEU A 32 -6.06 -0.86 -9.04
CA LEU A 32 -4.66 -1.25 -8.92
C LEU A 32 -3.71 -0.27 -9.65
N VAL A 33 -4.10 0.23 -10.82
CA VAL A 33 -3.32 1.27 -11.53
C VAL A 33 -3.22 2.56 -10.69
N THR A 34 -4.32 2.94 -10.02
CA THR A 34 -4.32 4.11 -9.12
C THR A 34 -3.39 3.87 -7.93
N ALA A 35 -3.45 2.68 -7.32
CA ALA A 35 -2.60 2.30 -6.20
C ALA A 35 -1.12 2.31 -6.58
N GLU A 36 -0.76 1.76 -7.74
CA GLU A 36 0.60 1.76 -8.29
C GLU A 36 1.14 3.19 -8.44
N HIS A 37 0.37 4.08 -9.07
CA HIS A 37 0.76 5.47 -9.25
C HIS A 37 0.92 6.21 -7.91
N ALA A 38 0.04 5.95 -6.95
CA ALA A 38 0.13 6.55 -5.62
C ALA A 38 1.41 6.12 -4.90
N ILE A 39 1.75 4.83 -4.94
CA ILE A 39 2.97 4.28 -4.35
C ILE A 39 4.22 4.87 -5.01
N ALA A 40 4.27 4.88 -6.35
CA ALA A 40 5.39 5.45 -7.09
C ALA A 40 5.60 6.94 -6.76
N THR A 41 4.51 7.70 -6.69
CA THR A 41 4.54 9.13 -6.32
C THR A 41 5.09 9.32 -4.92
N ILE A 42 4.60 8.55 -3.93
CA ILE A 42 5.07 8.63 -2.55
C ILE A 42 6.56 8.28 -2.46
N LEU A 43 7.00 7.21 -3.13
CA LEU A 43 8.40 6.81 -3.13
C LEU A 43 9.30 7.91 -3.72
N LEU A 44 8.89 8.53 -4.83
CA LEU A 44 9.62 9.65 -5.40
C LEU A 44 9.69 10.82 -4.43
N VAL A 45 8.58 11.21 -3.79
CA VAL A 45 8.58 12.29 -2.79
C VAL A 45 9.49 11.97 -1.59
N CYS A 46 9.39 10.76 -1.04
CA CYS A 46 10.22 10.33 0.08
C CYS A 46 11.71 10.26 -0.26
N MET A 47 12.05 9.99 -1.52
CA MET A 47 13.43 9.88 -2.01
C MET A 47 13.92 11.16 -2.70
N GLU A 48 13.30 12.31 -2.42
CA GLU A 48 13.70 13.63 -2.94
C GLU A 48 13.72 13.70 -4.48
N GLY A 49 12.83 12.95 -5.13
CA GLY A 49 12.72 12.87 -6.58
C GLY A 49 13.75 11.97 -7.25
N ASP A 50 14.58 11.23 -6.50
CA ASP A 50 15.56 10.29 -7.06
C ASP A 50 14.89 8.96 -7.46
N PRO A 51 14.76 8.66 -8.76
CA PRO A 51 14.09 7.44 -9.22
C PRO A 51 14.88 6.16 -8.91
N ARG A 52 16.21 6.24 -8.77
CA ARG A 52 17.04 5.07 -8.46
C ARG A 52 16.87 4.66 -7.00
N LYS A 53 16.85 5.64 -6.10
CA LYS A 53 16.55 5.41 -4.68
C LYS A 53 15.11 4.94 -4.49
N ALA A 54 14.16 5.52 -5.21
CA ALA A 54 12.77 5.08 -5.18
C ALA A 54 12.61 3.61 -5.62
N ALA A 55 13.28 3.21 -6.71
CA ALA A 55 13.30 1.83 -7.16
C ALA A 55 13.97 0.88 -6.14
N GLY A 56 15.07 1.31 -5.50
CA GLY A 56 15.70 0.55 -4.41
C GLY A 56 14.74 0.34 -3.23
N MET A 57 14.13 1.42 -2.75
CA MET A 57 13.17 1.38 -1.63
C MET A 57 11.93 0.53 -1.93
N LEU A 58 11.44 0.55 -3.18
CA LEU A 58 10.34 -0.33 -3.60
C LEU A 58 10.69 -1.80 -3.38
N ASN A 59 11.84 -2.24 -3.90
CA ASN A 59 12.22 -3.65 -3.93
C ASN A 59 12.72 -4.16 -2.57
N GLU A 60 13.51 -3.34 -1.87
CA GLU A 60 14.20 -3.77 -0.64
C GLU A 60 13.42 -3.43 0.63
N GLY A 61 12.49 -2.47 0.56
CA GLY A 61 11.68 -2.03 1.70
C GLY A 61 10.20 -2.36 1.55
N LEU A 62 9.56 -1.83 0.51
CA LEU A 62 8.11 -1.84 0.41
C LEU A 62 7.53 -3.22 0.06
N VAL A 63 8.10 -3.91 -0.92
CA VAL A 63 7.67 -5.26 -1.33
C VAL A 63 7.72 -6.24 -0.15
N PRO A 64 8.85 -6.42 0.56
CA PRO A 64 8.90 -7.30 1.73
C PRO A 64 7.88 -6.94 2.82
N GLY A 65 7.66 -5.64 3.06
CA GLY A 65 6.67 -5.17 4.03
C GLY A 65 5.23 -5.51 3.64
N ILE A 66 4.89 -5.49 2.35
CA ILE A 66 3.57 -5.91 1.85
C ILE A 66 3.40 -7.42 2.02
N GLU A 67 4.41 -8.22 1.63
CA GLU A 67 4.38 -9.67 1.77
C GLU A 67 4.16 -10.10 3.22
N GLN A 68 4.86 -9.47 4.18
CA GLN A 68 4.67 -9.72 5.61
C GLN A 68 3.24 -9.43 6.06
N ARG A 69 2.62 -8.32 5.61
CA ARG A 69 1.24 -7.99 5.98
C ARG A 69 0.23 -8.98 5.41
N LEU A 70 0.42 -9.44 4.19
CA LEU A 70 -0.42 -10.48 3.58
C LEU A 70 -0.28 -11.81 4.32
N ALA A 71 0.95 -12.20 4.67
CA ALA A 71 1.23 -13.40 5.44
C ALA A 71 0.56 -13.34 6.84
N LEU A 72 0.63 -12.19 7.51
CA LEU A 72 -0.05 -11.98 8.80
C LEU A 72 -1.58 -12.11 8.67
N PHE A 73 -2.17 -11.56 7.61
CA PHE A 73 -3.61 -11.69 7.38
C PHE A 73 -4.02 -13.16 7.16
N ALA A 74 -3.23 -13.91 6.39
CA ALA A 74 -3.45 -15.34 6.16
C ALA A 74 -3.31 -16.15 7.47
N ALA A 75 -2.28 -15.86 8.28
CA ALA A 75 -2.03 -16.53 9.56
C ALA A 75 -3.15 -16.29 10.58
N ASN A 76 -3.76 -15.10 10.58
CA ASN A 76 -4.86 -14.73 11.48
C ASN A 76 -6.24 -15.23 11.01
N GLY A 77 -6.29 -16.11 10.00
CA GLY A 77 -7.52 -16.78 9.57
C GLY A 77 -8.37 -16.02 8.55
N GLY A 78 -7.91 -14.88 8.05
CA GLY A 78 -8.62 -14.11 7.00
C GLY A 78 -8.64 -14.79 5.62
N GLY A 79 -7.98 -15.94 5.47
CA GLY A 79 -7.96 -16.76 4.26
C GLY A 79 -8.83 -18.02 4.32
N ARG A 80 -9.76 -18.14 5.28
CA ARG A 80 -10.72 -19.25 5.38
C ARG A 80 -12.16 -18.75 5.28
#